data_AF-A0A933Q335-F1
#
_entry.id   AF-A0A933Q335-F1
#
_cell.length_a   1.000
_cell.length_b   1.000
_cell.length_c   1.000
_cell.angle_alpha   90.00
_cell.angle_beta   90.00
_cell.angle_gamma   90.00
#
_symmetry.space_group_name_H-M   'P 1'
#
loop_
_entity.id
_entity.type
_entity.pdbx_description
1 polymer ?
#
loop_
_entity_poly.entity_id
_entity_poly.type
_entity_poly.pdbx_seq_one_letter_code
_entity_poly.pdbx_strand_id
1 'polypeptide(L)'
;MDEDRGARLRRLRWHCRRALLELDLMFLRYWQRVGDDVDAATEAALERLLEMEDHDLWELVSGRQETGDPQLKGVLDSLRQA
;
A
#
# COMPACT_ATOMS: atom_id res chain seq x y z
N MET A 1 -7.25 -22.61 -8.01
CA MET A 1 -7.55 -21.83 -6.79
C MET A 1 -6.97 -20.44 -7.03
N ASP A 2 -7.58 -19.70 -7.94
CA ASP A 2 -7.03 -18.43 -8.46
C ASP A 2 -8.01 -17.27 -8.26
N GLU A 3 -9.29 -17.59 -8.01
CA GLU A 3 -10.34 -16.62 -7.67
C GLU A 3 -10.07 -15.88 -6.36
N ASP A 4 -9.47 -16.55 -5.36
CA ASP A 4 -9.21 -15.96 -4.06
C ASP A 4 -8.18 -14.83 -4.11
N ARG A 5 -7.13 -14.96 -4.93
CA ARG A 5 -6.10 -13.93 -5.06
C ARG A 5 -6.60 -12.72 -5.82
N GLY A 6 -7.33 -12.92 -6.91
CA GLY A 6 -7.98 -11.82 -7.63
C GLY A 6 -9.01 -11.08 -6.75
N ALA A 7 -9.75 -11.79 -5.90
CA ALA A 7 -10.67 -11.17 -4.96
C ALA A 7 -9.96 -10.37 -3.86
N ARG A 8 -8.83 -10.85 -3.33
CA ARG A 8 -8.01 -10.11 -2.35
C ARG A 8 -7.42 -8.84 -2.94
N LEU A 9 -6.80 -8.91 -4.12
CA LEU A 9 -6.25 -7.74 -4.80
C LEU A 9 -7.31 -6.66 -5.06
N ARG A 10 -8.52 -7.06 -5.48
CA ARG A 10 -9.64 -6.12 -5.64
C ARG A 10 -10.04 -5.45 -4.31
N ARG A 11 -10.04 -6.18 -3.19
CA ARG A 11 -10.32 -5.61 -1.86
C ARG A 11 -9.23 -4.64 -1.41
N LEU A 12 -7.96 -5.01 -1.55
CA LEU A 12 -6.82 -4.13 -1.27
C LEU A 12 -6.91 -2.83 -2.06
N ARG A 13 -7.14 -2.94 -3.37
CA ARG A 13 -7.26 -1.78 -4.26
C ARG A 13 -8.44 -0.88 -3.89
N TRP A 14 -9.52 -1.46 -3.36
CA TRP A 14 -10.64 -0.69 -2.84
C TRP A 14 -10.32 0.01 -1.52
N HIS A 15 -9.57 -0.63 -0.61
CA HIS A 15 -9.11 -0.03 0.64
C HIS A 15 -8.08 1.10 0.47
N CYS A 16 -7.41 1.17 -0.68
CA CYS A 16 -6.53 2.29 -1.02
C CYS A 16 -7.26 3.62 -1.25
N ARG A 17 -8.60 3.62 -1.39
CA ARG A 17 -9.40 4.84 -1.55
C ARG A 17 -9.51 5.57 -0.21
N ARG A 18 -8.75 6.65 -0.06
CA ARG A 18 -8.57 7.39 1.20
C ARG A 18 -9.22 8.78 1.13
N ALA A 19 -9.46 9.38 2.29
CA ALA A 19 -10.00 10.75 2.34
C ALA A 19 -8.94 11.79 1.96
N LEU A 20 -7.66 11.49 2.23
CA LEU A 20 -6.53 12.33 1.86
C LEU A 20 -6.14 12.10 0.38
N LEU A 21 -6.23 13.15 -0.43
CA LEU A 21 -5.98 13.10 -1.87
C LEU A 21 -4.55 12.66 -2.19
N GLU A 22 -3.59 13.10 -1.39
CA GLU A 22 -2.18 12.76 -1.56
C GLU A 22 -1.93 11.25 -1.43
N LEU A 23 -2.58 10.61 -0.45
CA LEU A 23 -2.52 9.14 -0.29
C LEU A 23 -3.20 8.44 -1.46
N ASP A 24 -4.38 8.92 -1.87
CA ASP A 24 -5.12 8.33 -2.99
C ASP A 24 -4.30 8.36 -4.30
N LEU A 25 -3.67 9.50 -4.60
CA LEU A 25 -2.80 9.65 -5.78
C LEU A 25 -1.53 8.79 -5.70
N MET A 26 -0.94 8.63 -4.50
CA MET A 26 0.22 7.77 -4.32
C MET A 26 -0.12 6.30 -4.53
N PHE A 27 -1.21 5.81 -3.94
CA PHE A 27 -1.66 4.44 -4.16
C PHE A 27 -2.04 4.21 -5.62
N LEU A 28 -2.72 5.16 -6.26
CA LEU A 28 -3.08 5.05 -7.67
C LEU A 28 -1.84 4.87 -8.57
N ARG A 29 -0.80 5.70 -8.37
CA ARG A 29 0.46 5.59 -9.13
C ARG A 29 1.21 4.30 -8.83
N TYR A 30 1.25 3.89 -7.58
CA TYR A 30 1.84 2.62 -7.18
C TYR A 30 1.16 1.42 -7.89
N TRP A 31 -0.18 1.37 -7.87
CA TRP A 31 -0.94 0.31 -8.56
C TRP A 31 -0.81 0.37 -10.08
N GLN A 32 -0.64 1.55 -10.68
CA GLN A 32 -0.34 1.67 -12.10
C GLN A 32 1.04 1.11 -12.45
N ARG A 33 2.01 1.19 -11.53
CA ARG A 33 3.39 0.75 -11.76
C ARG A 33 3.59 -0.75 -11.49
N VAL A 34 3.00 -1.25 -10.41
CA VAL A 34 3.12 -2.67 -10.02
C VAL A 34 2.06 -3.55 -10.69
N GLY A 35 0.89 -3.00 -11.00
CA GLY A 35 -0.20 -3.74 -11.62
C GLY A 35 -0.70 -4.88 -10.74
N ASP A 36 -0.92 -6.06 -11.34
CA ASP A 36 -1.33 -7.27 -10.64
C ASP A 36 -0.14 -8.13 -10.17
N ASP A 37 1.09 -7.68 -10.41
CA ASP A 37 2.33 -8.39 -10.09
C ASP A 37 2.83 -8.04 -8.68
N VAL A 38 1.95 -8.25 -7.69
CA VAL A 38 2.23 -8.02 -6.27
C VAL A 38 2.46 -9.35 -5.58
N ASP A 39 3.63 -9.52 -4.96
CA ASP A 39 3.96 -10.69 -4.14
C ASP A 39 3.12 -10.77 -2.87
N ALA A 40 2.90 -11.99 -2.35
CA ALA A 40 2.12 -12.22 -1.14
C ALA A 40 2.66 -11.47 0.10
N ALA A 41 3.99 -11.27 0.17
CA ALA A 41 4.62 -10.48 1.23
C ALA A 41 4.26 -8.98 1.13
N THR A 42 4.25 -8.43 -0.08
CA THR A 42 3.86 -7.04 -0.34
C THR A 42 2.37 -6.85 -0.11
N GLU A 43 1.54 -7.80 -0.50
CA GLU A 43 0.10 -7.82 -0.21
C GLU A 43 -0.17 -7.75 1.31
N ALA A 44 0.48 -8.61 2.11
CA ALA A 44 0.34 -8.59 3.56
C ALA A 44 0.85 -7.29 4.20
N ALA A 45 1.94 -6.72 3.67
CA ALA A 45 2.45 -5.43 4.13
C ALA A 45 1.51 -4.27 3.79
N LEU A 46 0.92 -4.26 2.59
CA LEU A 46 -0.11 -3.29 2.19
C LEU A 46 -1.35 -3.40 3.05
N GLU A 47 -1.82 -4.61 3.34
CA GLU A 47 -2.98 -4.84 4.20
C GLU A 47 -2.76 -4.21 5.57
N ARG A 48 -1.59 -4.44 6.18
CA ARG A 48 -1.19 -3.83 7.46
C ARG A 48 -1.08 -2.30 7.39
N LEU A 49 -0.54 -1.74 6.31
CA LEU A 49 -0.51 -0.28 6.10
C LEU A 49 -1.92 0.30 5.96
N LEU A 50 -2.81 -0.43 5.30
CA LEU A 50 -4.18 0.00 5.07
C LEU A 50 -5.08 -0.16 6.31
N GLU A 51 -4.66 -0.91 7.32
CA GLU A 51 -5.32 -0.92 8.62
C GLU A 51 -5.00 0.33 9.46
N MET A 52 -3.95 1.09 9.10
CA MET A 52 -3.55 2.31 9.81
C MET A 52 -4.44 3.51 9.43
N GLU A 53 -4.50 4.50 10.33
CA GLU A 53 -5.17 5.77 10.07
C GLU A 53 -4.44 6.58 8.99
N ASP A 54 -5.18 7.41 8.26
CA ASP A 54 -4.65 8.23 7.15
C ASP A 54 -3.47 9.11 7.61
N HIS A 55 -3.54 9.67 8.82
CA HIS A 55 -2.46 10.50 9.38
C HIS A 55 -1.20 9.69 9.66
N ASP A 56 -1.28 8.55 10.33
CA ASP A 56 -0.12 7.70 10.64
C ASP A 56 0.53 7.15 9.37
N LEU A 57 -0.30 6.72 8.42
CA LEU A 57 0.16 6.26 7.12
C LEU A 57 0.89 7.37 6.36
N TRP A 58 0.36 8.60 6.41
CA TRP A 58 1.01 9.75 5.80
C TRP A 58 2.35 10.08 6.45
N GLU A 59 2.48 10.01 7.78
CA GLU A 59 3.77 10.21 8.47
C GLU A 59 4.81 9.18 8.03
N LEU A 60 4.41 7.91 7.86
CA LEU A 60 5.28 6.86 7.34
C LEU A 60 5.66 7.11 5.88
N VAL A 61 4.69 7.35 4.99
CA VAL A 61 4.96 7.53 3.56
C VAL A 61 5.78 8.80 3.30
N SER A 62 5.49 9.89 4.00
CA SER A 62 6.25 11.15 3.92
C SER A 62 7.66 11.08 4.51
N GLY A 63 7.99 10.00 5.24
CA GLY A 63 9.30 9.82 5.87
C GLY A 63 9.51 10.61 7.15
N ARG A 64 8.42 11.15 7.73
CA ARG A 64 8.43 11.74 9.07
C ARG A 64 8.53 10.69 10.18
N GLN A 65 8.02 9.50 9.91
CA GLN A 65 8.15 8.34 10.78
C GLN A 65 8.85 7.20 10.06
N GLU A 66 9.71 6.46 10.78
CA GLU A 66 10.34 5.25 10.28
C GLU A 66 9.62 4.00 10.81
N THR A 67 9.58 2.95 9.99
CA THR A 67 9.14 1.63 10.40
C THR A 67 10.35 0.73 10.63
N GLY A 68 10.32 -0.03 11.73
CA GLY A 68 11.33 -1.07 12.01
C GLY A 68 11.07 -2.38 11.24
N ASP A 69 9.93 -2.49 10.55
CA ASP A 69 9.55 -3.69 9.80
C ASP A 69 10.11 -3.59 8.36
N PRO A 70 11.04 -4.49 7.96
CA PRO A 70 11.63 -4.47 6.63
C PRO A 70 10.61 -4.67 5.51
N GLN A 71 9.53 -5.42 5.76
CA GLN A 71 8.50 -5.65 4.75
C GLN A 71 7.69 -4.38 4.49
N LEU A 72 7.29 -3.66 5.56
CA LEU A 72 6.63 -2.36 5.43
C LEU A 72 7.55 -1.34 4.76
N LYS A 73 8.84 -1.32 5.12
CA LYS A 73 9.83 -0.41 4.53
C LYS A 73 9.93 -0.57 3.02
N GLY A 74 9.97 -1.81 2.50
CA GLY A 74 10.03 -2.06 1.06
C GLY A 74 8.82 -1.51 0.29
N VAL A 75 7.62 -1.64 0.87
CA VAL A 75 6.39 -1.10 0.28
C VAL A 75 6.36 0.42 0.36
N LEU A 76 6.72 1.00 1.51
CA LEU A 76 6.80 2.45 1.69
C LEU A 76 7.81 3.08 0.71
N ASP A 77 8.97 2.46 0.51
CA ASP A 77 9.97 2.94 -0.44
C ASP A 77 9.46 2.84 -1.89
N SER A 78 8.69 1.80 -2.22
CA SER A 78 8.03 1.68 -3.51
C SER A 78 6.95 2.73 -3.73
N LEU A 79 6.16 3.06 -2.69
CA LEU A 79 5.16 4.14 -2.71
C LEU A 79 5.81 5.53 -2.88
N ARG A 80 6.96 5.76 -2.25
CA ARG A 80 7.72 7.02 -2.37
C ARG A 80 8.35 7.23 -3.75
N GLN A 81 8.64 6.14 -4.46
CA GLN A 81 9.22 6.16 -5.81
C GLN A 81 8.17 6.17 -6.93
N ALA A 82 6.88 6.07 -6.59
CA ALA A 82 5.76 6.12 -7.53
C ALA A 82 5.35 7.56 -7.88
#